data_AF-A0AAW7XVR9-F1
#
_entry.id   AF-A0AAW7XVR9-F1
#
_cell.length_a   1.000
_cell.length_b   1.000
_cell.length_c   1.000
_cell.angle_alpha   90.00
_cell.angle_beta   90.00
_cell.angle_gamma   90.00
#
_symmetry.space_group_name_H-M   'P 1'
#
loop_
_entity.id
_entity.type
_entity.pdbx_description
1 polymer ?
#
loop_
_entity_poly.entity_id
_entity_poly.type
_entity_poly.pdbx_seq_one_letter_code
_entity_poly.pdbx_strand_id
1 'polypeptide(L)'
;MTDPQDDYTPEDLTPSNMDDIRAERARMFTLGFWKSLLAGHEGMGDTFWAGNYLAALFFIPVYVLLLAIPPLYGLFPYLFAAFGVYLLFVARAVAKAQPKGKLRTASRWKQMFWRIFGVAWTLMDATVCLTMSPFTGGV
;
A
#
# COMPACT_ATOMS: atom_id res chain seq x y z
N MET A 1 -34.34 -18.88 -5.64
CA MET A 1 -33.80 -17.68 -6.29
C MET A 1 -32.34 -17.60 -5.90
N THR A 2 -31.45 -18.06 -6.77
CA THR A 2 -30.00 -17.83 -6.66
C THR A 2 -29.74 -16.43 -7.20
N ASP A 3 -29.17 -15.58 -6.36
CA ASP A 3 -28.68 -14.26 -6.74
C ASP A 3 -27.77 -14.40 -7.98
N PRO A 4 -27.98 -13.67 -9.08
CA PRO A 4 -27.01 -13.63 -10.15
C PRO A 4 -25.78 -12.93 -9.58
N GLN A 5 -24.87 -13.73 -9.05
CA GLN A 5 -23.53 -13.27 -8.74
C GLN A 5 -22.97 -12.73 -10.05
N ASP A 6 -22.85 -11.41 -10.14
CA ASP A 6 -22.29 -10.71 -11.29
C ASP A 6 -20.92 -11.35 -11.56
N ASP A 7 -20.90 -12.27 -12.52
CA ASP A 7 -19.71 -12.97 -13.01
C ASP A 7 -18.94 -11.96 -13.88
N TYR A 8 -18.53 -10.88 -13.24
CA TYR A 8 -17.65 -9.90 -13.83
C TYR A 8 -16.29 -10.58 -13.94
N THR A 9 -16.07 -11.21 -15.08
CA THR A 9 -14.73 -11.56 -15.55
C THR A 9 -14.13 -10.28 -16.14
N PRO A 10 -13.07 -9.71 -15.54
CA PRO A 10 -12.34 -8.62 -16.15
C PRO A 10 -11.96 -8.98 -17.59
N GLU A 11 -12.04 -8.03 -18.52
CA GLU A 11 -11.75 -8.26 -19.95
C GLU A 11 -10.33 -8.82 -20.19
N ASP A 12 -9.44 -8.66 -19.21
CA ASP A 12 -8.07 -9.14 -19.17
C ASP A 12 -7.89 -10.45 -18.38
N LEU A 13 -8.95 -11.16 -17.97
CA LEU A 13 -8.87 -12.49 -17.35
C LEU A 13 -9.29 -13.55 -18.37
N THR A 14 -8.29 -14.08 -19.08
CA THR A 14 -8.46 -15.18 -20.04
C THR A 14 -7.67 -16.40 -19.54
N PRO A 15 -8.07 -17.64 -19.87
CA PRO A 15 -7.31 -18.82 -19.44
C PRO A 15 -5.81 -18.76 -19.80
N SER A 16 -5.45 -18.04 -20.86
CA SER A 16 -4.07 -17.86 -21.33
C SER A 16 -3.23 -16.85 -20.54
N ASN A 17 -3.80 -16.04 -19.65
CA ASN A 17 -3.06 -15.05 -18.85
C ASN A 17 -3.11 -15.29 -17.33
N MET A 18 -3.76 -16.37 -16.90
CA MET A 18 -3.88 -16.75 -15.50
C MET A 18 -2.52 -16.97 -14.82
N ASP A 19 -1.57 -17.57 -15.53
CA ASP A 19 -0.24 -17.84 -14.99
C ASP A 19 0.58 -16.56 -14.83
N ASP A 20 0.45 -15.61 -15.76
CA ASP A 20 1.10 -14.30 -15.68
C ASP A 20 0.54 -13.49 -14.50
N ILE A 21 -0.79 -13.51 -14.31
CA ILE A 21 -1.45 -12.84 -13.17
C ILE A 21 -1.00 -13.47 -11.85
N ARG A 22 -0.89 -14.80 -11.78
CA ARG A 22 -0.38 -15.49 -10.58
C ARG A 22 1.07 -15.12 -10.29
N ALA A 23 1.92 -15.08 -11.30
CA ALA A 23 3.32 -14.70 -11.17
C ALA A 23 3.46 -13.25 -10.68
N GLU A 24 2.66 -12.33 -11.21
CA GLU A 24 2.63 -10.93 -10.78
C GLU A 24 2.15 -10.78 -9.33
N ARG A 25 1.10 -11.49 -8.93
CA ARG A 25 0.63 -11.48 -7.53
C ARG A 25 1.65 -12.08 -6.57
N ALA A 26 2.29 -13.19 -6.96
CA ALA A 26 3.33 -13.82 -6.15
C ALA A 26 4.55 -12.89 -5.97
N ARG A 27 4.90 -12.11 -7.00
CA ARG A 27 5.99 -11.12 -6.94
C ARG A 27 5.81 -10.13 -5.78
N MET A 28 4.57 -9.73 -5.47
CA MET A 28 4.29 -8.75 -4.41
C MET A 28 4.73 -9.20 -3.00
N PHE A 29 4.90 -10.50 -2.80
CA PHE A 29 5.39 -11.09 -1.54
C PHE A 29 6.91 -11.28 -1.50
N THR A 30 7.64 -10.74 -2.49
CA THR A 30 9.10 -10.82 -2.54
C THR A 30 9.76 -9.54 -2.04
N LEU A 31 10.94 -9.66 -1.43
CA LEU A 31 11.75 -8.49 -1.06
C LEU A 31 12.14 -7.64 -2.28
N GLY A 32 12.27 -8.25 -3.45
CA GLY A 32 12.57 -7.54 -4.71
C GLY A 32 11.49 -6.54 -5.08
N PHE A 33 10.23 -6.93 -4.93
CA PHE A 33 9.10 -6.03 -5.15
C PHE A 33 9.12 -4.83 -4.20
N TRP A 34 9.29 -5.07 -2.89
CA TRP A 34 9.31 -3.97 -1.91
C TRP A 34 10.47 -2.99 -2.14
N LYS A 35 11.65 -3.49 -2.52
CA LYS A 35 12.79 -2.64 -2.91
C LYS A 35 12.46 -1.79 -4.15
N SER A 36 11.86 -2.41 -5.17
CA SER A 36 11.45 -1.74 -6.40
C SER A 36 10.36 -0.69 -6.15
N LEU A 37 9.38 -1.02 -5.30
CA LEU A 37 8.30 -0.14 -4.87
C LEU A 37 8.85 1.09 -4.16
N LEU A 38 9.70 0.91 -3.14
CA LEU A 38 10.28 2.03 -2.38
C LEU A 38 11.28 2.86 -3.20
N ALA A 39 11.83 2.31 -4.29
CA ALA A 39 12.60 3.06 -5.27
C ALA A 39 11.71 3.89 -6.22
N GLY A 40 10.40 3.63 -6.27
CA GLY A 40 9.44 4.27 -7.19
C GLY A 40 9.51 3.73 -8.62
N HIS A 41 9.97 2.49 -8.81
CA HIS A 41 10.04 1.84 -10.13
C HIS A 41 8.73 1.14 -10.52
N GLU A 42 7.85 0.91 -9.55
CA GLU A 42 6.50 0.40 -9.79
C GLU A 42 5.61 1.47 -10.41
N GLY A 43 4.46 1.04 -10.96
CA GLY A 43 3.49 2.00 -11.49
C GLY A 43 3.02 2.96 -10.39
N MET A 44 2.64 4.19 -10.76
CA MET A 44 2.11 5.15 -9.78
C MET A 44 0.97 4.58 -8.94
N GLY A 45 0.03 3.85 -9.59
CA GLY A 45 -1.06 3.17 -8.89
C GLY A 45 -0.56 2.11 -7.93
N ASP A 46 0.31 1.20 -8.40
CA ASP A 46 0.84 0.11 -7.57
C ASP A 46 1.66 0.63 -6.39
N THR A 47 2.49 1.64 -6.63
CA THR A 47 3.30 2.28 -5.58
C THR A 47 2.41 2.90 -4.51
N PHE A 48 1.31 3.55 -4.90
CA PHE A 48 0.35 4.13 -3.96
C PHE A 48 -0.46 3.05 -3.23
N TRP A 49 -1.16 2.17 -3.95
CA TRP A 49 -2.06 1.19 -3.36
C TRP A 49 -1.31 0.11 -2.58
N ALA A 50 -0.28 -0.50 -3.16
CA ALA A 50 0.49 -1.52 -2.46
C ALA A 50 1.34 -0.89 -1.35
N GLY A 51 1.90 0.30 -1.57
CA GLY A 51 2.65 1.01 -0.55
C GLY A 51 1.82 1.31 0.70
N ASN A 52 0.59 1.81 0.55
CA ASN A 52 -0.25 2.15 1.70
C ASN A 52 -0.96 0.93 2.30
N TYR A 53 -1.53 0.05 1.47
CA TYR A 53 -2.49 -0.96 1.95
C TYR A 53 -1.98 -2.40 1.89
N LEU A 54 -1.09 -2.77 0.96
CA LEU A 54 -0.52 -4.12 0.99
C LEU A 54 0.37 -4.31 2.22
N ALA A 55 1.02 -3.25 2.69
CA ALA A 55 1.78 -3.26 3.94
C ALA A 55 0.91 -3.56 5.17
N ALA A 56 -0.41 -3.32 5.09
CA ALA A 56 -1.35 -3.66 6.15
C ALA A 56 -1.45 -5.18 6.40
N LEU A 57 -1.09 -6.03 5.43
CA LEU A 57 -0.96 -7.47 5.62
C LEU A 57 0.10 -7.85 6.67
N PHE A 58 1.03 -6.94 6.97
CA PHE A 58 2.02 -7.12 8.04
C PHE A 58 1.66 -6.30 9.27
N PHE A 59 1.29 -5.03 9.08
CA PHE A 59 0.99 -4.12 10.19
C PHE A 59 -0.21 -4.59 11.03
N ILE A 60 -1.33 -4.97 10.40
CA ILE A 60 -2.55 -5.35 11.12
C ILE A 60 -2.34 -6.62 11.96
N PRO A 61 -1.77 -7.72 11.44
CA PRO A 61 -1.52 -8.89 12.28
C PRO A 61 -0.60 -8.60 13.47
N VAL A 62 0.47 -7.81 13.26
CA VAL A 62 1.36 -7.41 14.37
C VAL A 62 0.61 -6.57 15.39
N TYR A 63 -0.18 -5.59 14.94
CA TYR A 63 -1.02 -4.77 15.82
C TYR A 63 -2.01 -5.62 16.64
N VAL A 64 -2.67 -6.59 16.02
CA VAL A 64 -3.58 -7.53 16.72
C VAL A 64 -2.84 -8.38 17.74
N LEU A 65 -1.63 -8.86 17.43
CA LEU A 65 -0.81 -9.62 18.39
C LEU A 65 -0.41 -8.77 19.59
N LEU A 66 -0.05 -7.50 19.38
CA LEU A 66 0.23 -6.58 20.49
C LEU A 66 -1.02 -6.35 21.35
N LEU A 67 -2.20 -6.21 20.75
CA LEU A 67 -3.47 -6.07 21.49
C LEU A 67 -3.84 -7.33 22.29
N ALA A 68 -3.53 -8.52 21.77
CA ALA A 68 -3.88 -9.77 22.41
C ALA A 68 -3.00 -10.10 23.64
N ILE A 69 -1.84 -9.45 23.80
CA ILE A 69 -0.82 -9.80 24.78
C ILE A 69 -0.46 -8.56 25.61
N PRO A 70 -1.10 -8.34 26.78
CA PRO A 70 -0.95 -7.12 27.57
C PRO A 70 0.49 -6.69 27.91
N PRO A 71 1.42 -7.62 28.23
CA PRO A 71 2.83 -7.26 28.44
C PRO A 71 3.51 -6.57 27.24
N LEU A 72 2.96 -6.69 26.02
CA LEU A 72 3.53 -6.11 24.81
C LEU A 72 2.99 -4.72 24.47
N TYR A 73 2.07 -4.13 25.25
CA TYR A 73 1.46 -2.83 24.93
C TYR A 73 2.47 -1.69 24.82
N GLY A 74 3.58 -1.76 25.55
CA GLY A 74 4.68 -0.80 25.43
C GLY A 74 5.33 -0.77 24.02
N LEU A 75 5.01 -1.72 23.13
CA LEU A 75 5.51 -1.78 21.77
C LEU A 75 4.69 -0.98 20.75
N PHE A 76 3.45 -0.56 21.09
CA PHE A 76 2.61 0.20 20.15
C PHE A 76 3.26 1.48 19.62
N PRO A 77 3.90 2.32 20.45
CA PRO A 77 4.55 3.53 19.95
C PRO A 77 5.59 3.24 18.87
N TYR A 78 6.39 2.19 19.06
CA TYR A 78 7.42 1.81 18.10
C TYR A 78 6.84 1.24 16.81
N LEU A 79 5.76 0.46 16.90
CA LEU A 79 5.06 -0.06 15.72
C LEU A 79 4.49 1.07 14.86
N PHE A 80 3.79 2.02 15.49
CA PHE A 80 3.22 3.19 14.81
C PHE A 80 4.30 4.10 14.24
N ALA A 81 5.38 4.34 14.99
CA ALA A 81 6.51 5.13 14.50
C ALA A 81 7.19 4.47 13.30
N ALA A 82 7.45 3.16 13.37
CA ALA A 82 8.05 2.40 12.28
C ALA A 82 7.18 2.44 11.01
N PHE A 83 5.87 2.26 11.16
CA PHE A 83 4.93 2.33 10.05
C PHE A 83 4.82 3.75 9.47
N GLY A 84 4.79 4.78 10.32
CA GLY A 84 4.82 6.18 9.89
C GLY A 84 6.08 6.53 9.09
N VAL A 85 7.26 6.10 9.55
CA VAL A 85 8.52 6.28 8.81
C VAL A 85 8.49 5.53 7.48
N TYR A 86 7.98 4.31 7.46
CA TYR A 86 7.77 3.56 6.22
C TYR A 86 6.87 4.34 5.23
N LEU A 87 5.77 4.92 5.69
CA LEU A 87 4.87 5.71 4.86
C LEU A 87 5.55 6.97 4.30
N LEU A 88 6.50 7.59 5.00
CA LEU A 88 7.30 8.68 4.44
C LEU A 88 8.13 8.21 3.23
N PHE A 89 8.70 7.00 3.28
CA PHE A 89 9.40 6.41 2.13
C PHE A 89 8.43 6.09 0.99
N VAL A 90 7.22 5.62 1.29
CA VAL A 90 6.17 5.41 0.29
C VAL A 90 5.76 6.73 -0.35
N ALA A 91 5.55 7.81 0.40
CA ALA A 91 5.20 9.11 -0.13
C ALA A 91 6.26 9.62 -1.13
N ARG A 92 7.54 9.46 -0.78
CA ARG A 92 8.66 9.73 -1.70
C ARG A 92 8.61 8.84 -2.94
N ALA A 93 8.31 7.56 -2.79
CA ALA A 93 8.20 6.63 -3.90
C ALA A 93 7.06 7.00 -4.86
N VAL A 94 5.87 7.33 -4.33
CA VAL A 94 4.71 7.81 -5.12
C VAL A 94 5.06 9.08 -5.90
N ALA A 95 5.79 10.01 -5.28
CA ALA A 95 6.25 11.23 -5.95
C ALA A 95 7.17 10.95 -7.15
N LYS A 96 7.98 9.89 -7.07
CA LYS A 96 8.91 9.45 -8.14
C LYS A 96 8.27 8.55 -9.19
N ALA A 97 7.28 7.76 -8.78
CA ALA A 97 6.66 6.73 -9.60
C ALA A 97 6.08 7.30 -10.89
N GLN A 98 6.35 6.62 -11.99
CA GLN A 98 5.87 7.00 -13.30
C GLN A 98 4.48 6.38 -13.57
N PRO A 99 3.62 7.07 -14.33
CA PRO A 99 2.33 6.51 -14.69
C PRO A 99 2.51 5.29 -15.61
N LYS A 100 1.79 4.20 -15.31
CA LYS A 100 1.72 2.99 -16.14
C LYS A 100 0.25 2.69 -16.49
N GLY A 101 0.03 1.79 -17.45
CA GLY A 101 -1.31 1.36 -17.88
C GLY A 101 -2.21 2.52 -18.31
N LYS A 102 -3.48 2.51 -17.90
CA LYS A 102 -4.50 3.51 -18.23
C LYS A 102 -4.11 4.95 -17.82
N LEU A 103 -3.27 5.11 -16.80
CA LEU A 103 -2.84 6.43 -16.35
C LEU A 103 -1.75 7.02 -17.24
N ARG A 104 -0.97 6.18 -17.96
CA ARG A 104 0.07 6.64 -18.89
C ARG A 104 -0.52 7.41 -20.08
N THR A 105 -1.68 6.99 -20.57
CA THR A 105 -2.39 7.62 -21.69
C THR A 105 -3.35 8.73 -21.26
N ALA A 106 -3.55 8.92 -19.95
CA ALA A 106 -4.40 9.96 -19.42
C ALA A 106 -3.80 11.36 -19.65
N SER A 107 -4.64 12.41 -19.57
CA SER A 107 -4.19 13.79 -19.64
C SER A 107 -3.15 14.11 -18.55
N ARG A 108 -2.21 15.00 -18.87
CA ARG A 108 -1.14 15.41 -17.93
C ARG A 108 -1.70 15.97 -16.62
N TRP A 109 -2.81 16.71 -16.68
CA TRP A 109 -3.53 17.20 -15.50
C TRP A 109 -4.04 16.08 -14.61
N LYS A 110 -4.63 15.02 -15.20
CA LYS A 110 -5.09 13.85 -14.45
C LYS A 110 -3.92 13.10 -13.80
N GLN A 111 -2.80 12.93 -14.52
CA GLN A 111 -1.59 12.31 -13.96
C GLN A 111 -1.04 13.12 -12.78
N MET A 112 -0.99 14.45 -12.90
CA MET A 112 -0.50 15.33 -11.84
C MET A 112 -1.43 15.35 -10.63
N PHE A 113 -2.75 15.39 -10.86
CA PHE A 113 -3.74 15.26 -9.79
C PHE A 113 -3.55 13.98 -8.98
N TRP A 114 -3.47 12.82 -9.65
CA TRP A 114 -3.28 11.54 -8.96
C TRP A 114 -1.96 11.45 -8.21
N ARG A 115 -0.89 12.06 -8.74
CA ARG A 115 0.38 12.15 -8.02
C ARG A 115 0.25 12.96 -6.74
N ILE A 116 -0.31 14.16 -6.83
CA ILE A 116 -0.50 15.06 -5.67
C ILE A 116 -1.40 14.40 -4.64
N PHE A 117 -2.53 13.84 -5.08
CA PHE A 117 -3.46 13.12 -4.22
C PHE A 117 -2.75 11.97 -3.49
N GLY A 118 -2.05 11.10 -4.22
CA GLY A 118 -1.35 9.96 -3.63
C GLY A 118 -0.27 10.36 -2.62
N VAL A 119 0.50 11.41 -2.92
CA VAL A 119 1.51 11.94 -1.99
C VAL A 119 0.85 12.54 -0.76
N ALA A 120 -0.13 13.43 -0.94
CA ALA A 120 -0.80 14.11 0.16
C ALA A 120 -1.51 13.12 1.09
N TRP A 121 -2.20 12.13 0.51
CA TRP A 121 -2.84 11.05 1.26
C TRP A 121 -1.82 10.27 2.08
N THR A 122 -0.73 9.81 1.45
CA THR A 122 0.30 9.03 2.15
C THR A 122 0.97 9.84 3.27
N LEU A 123 1.19 11.15 3.05
CA LEU A 123 1.74 12.03 4.08
C LEU A 123 0.77 12.27 5.24
N MET A 124 -0.54 12.35 4.97
CA MET A 124 -1.56 12.43 5.99
C MET A 124 -1.53 11.17 6.86
N ASP A 125 -1.52 9.97 6.26
CA ASP A 125 -1.45 8.70 6.99
C ASP A 125 -0.14 8.58 7.80
N ALA A 126 0.99 8.98 7.21
CA ALA A 126 2.27 9.03 7.90
C ALA A 126 2.23 9.96 9.11
N THR A 127 1.63 11.14 8.94
CA THR A 127 1.47 12.14 10.01
C THR A 127 0.64 11.56 11.14
N VAL A 128 -0.52 10.97 10.85
CA VAL A 128 -1.39 10.33 11.87
C VAL A 128 -0.63 9.24 12.63
N CYS A 129 0.12 8.38 11.93
CA CYS A 129 0.89 7.33 12.59
C CYS A 129 1.96 7.90 13.53
N LEU A 130 2.70 8.92 13.07
CA LEU A 130 3.77 9.53 13.86
C LEU A 130 3.23 10.34 15.04
N THR A 131 2.16 11.11 14.84
CA THR A 131 1.56 11.93 15.91
C THR A 131 0.85 11.09 16.96
N MET A 132 0.20 9.99 16.55
CA MET A 132 -0.45 9.07 17.49
C MET A 132 0.54 8.16 18.20
N SER A 133 1.73 7.92 17.64
CA SER A 133 2.72 7.00 18.20
C SER A 133 2.96 7.18 19.71
N PRO A 134 3.16 8.39 20.27
CA PRO A 134 3.42 8.55 21.70
C PRO A 134 2.20 8.21 22.58
N PHE A 135 0.99 8.34 22.04
CA PHE A 135 -0.27 8.15 22.77
C PHE A 135 -0.80 6.71 22.68
N THR A 136 -0.18 5.86 21.87
CA THR A 136 -0.61 4.46 21.70
C THR A 136 -0.14 3.51 22.81
N GLY A 137 0.79 3.95 23.67
CA GLY A 137 1.37 3.15 24.75
C GLY A 137 0.59 3.13 26.07
N GLY A 138 -0.54 3.83 26.16
CA GLY A 138 -1.39 3.84 27.36
C GLY A 138 -0.84 4.61 28.57
N VAL A 139 0.02 5.60 28.35
CA VAL A 139 0.48 6.58 29.37
C VAL A 139 -0.18 7.92 29.18
#